data_AF-A0A433UZF4-F1
#
_entry.id   AF-A0A433UZF4-F1
#
_cell.length_a   1.000
_cell.length_b   1.000
_cell.length_c   1.000
_cell.angle_alpha   90.00
_cell.angle_beta   90.00
_cell.angle_gamma   90.00
#
_symmetry.space_group_name_H-M   'P 1'
#
loop_
_entity.id
_entity.type
_entity.pdbx_description
1 polymer ?
#
loop_
_entity_poly.entity_id
_entity_poly.type
_entity_poly.pdbx_seq_one_letter_code
_entity_poly.pdbx_strand_id
1 'polypeptide(L)'
;MNKAFMTFQKSLLLSLTGVMTIVATPAFSQLNSENKVSFRCDTSQLIPVTVAYNPSNQQQQPINIITWKQEHIDSQNIELDCKKAAETLGKRFNSKELSETDYSLGVETKLLDDTNSQDKMTLSTVCLLRRSGGICQPNGSNQLVRIKTLLNNEEASAKTFSAIINPDFAELGRANLRTVGVTYPPIKSRTFWKRLFGLR
;
A
#
# COMPACT_ATOMS: atom_id res chain seq x y z
N MET A 1 -19.70 -52.46 74.16
CA MET A 1 -20.86 -53.05 73.46
C MET A 1 -21.78 -51.92 73.00
N ASN A 2 -22.02 -51.83 71.69
CA ASN A 2 -23.29 -51.51 71.00
C ASN A 2 -24.45 -51.01 71.90
N LYS A 3 -25.23 -49.96 71.57
CA LYS A 3 -25.89 -49.70 70.28
C LYS A 3 -26.55 -48.30 70.30
N ALA A 4 -26.73 -47.77 69.10
CA ALA A 4 -27.36 -46.51 68.74
C ALA A 4 -28.86 -46.38 69.10
N PHE A 5 -29.36 -45.14 69.06
CA PHE A 5 -30.73 -44.83 68.63
C PHE A 5 -30.75 -43.56 67.76
N MET A 6 -31.38 -43.68 66.58
CA MET A 6 -31.75 -42.65 65.60
C MET A 6 -32.87 -41.75 66.20
N THR A 7 -33.35 -40.61 65.68
CA THR A 7 -33.53 -39.98 64.34
C THR A 7 -34.06 -38.55 64.67
N PHE A 8 -33.93 -37.47 63.90
CA PHE A 8 -34.76 -37.12 62.73
C PHE A 8 -34.29 -35.79 62.09
N GLN A 9 -34.64 -35.70 60.82
CA GLN A 9 -34.31 -34.74 59.77
C GLN A 9 -34.56 -33.26 60.06
N LYS A 10 -33.76 -32.40 59.41
CA LYS A 10 -34.25 -31.25 58.64
C LYS A 10 -33.34 -30.98 57.44
N SER A 11 -33.93 -31.01 56.26
CA SER A 11 -33.32 -30.71 54.97
C SER A 11 -32.85 -29.26 54.89
N LEU A 12 -31.71 -29.03 54.26
CA LEU A 12 -31.48 -27.83 53.47
C LEU A 12 -30.61 -28.20 52.27
N LEU A 13 -31.29 -28.33 51.13
CA LEU A 13 -30.71 -28.26 49.80
C LEU A 13 -29.98 -26.92 49.66
N LEU A 14 -28.68 -26.97 49.40
CA LEU A 14 -27.94 -25.85 48.83
C LEU A 14 -27.35 -26.30 47.49
N SER A 15 -28.18 -26.09 46.48
CA SER A 15 -27.79 -25.99 45.09
C SER A 15 -26.82 -24.83 44.86
N LEU A 16 -25.84 -25.07 43.99
CA LEU A 16 -25.03 -24.12 43.20
C LEU A 16 -24.37 -22.93 43.93
N THR A 17 -23.05 -22.97 43.98
CA THR A 17 -22.25 -21.92 43.32
C THR A 17 -21.03 -22.59 42.71
N GLY A 18 -21.16 -22.99 41.45
CA GLY A 18 -19.99 -23.24 40.62
C GLY A 18 -19.21 -21.95 40.54
N VAL A 19 -18.07 -21.88 41.22
CA VAL A 19 -17.09 -20.82 41.00
C VAL A 19 -16.57 -21.03 39.59
N MET A 20 -17.17 -20.33 38.62
CA MET A 20 -16.46 -20.06 37.38
C MET A 20 -15.24 -19.25 37.77
N THR A 21 -14.11 -19.94 37.92
CA THR A 21 -12.83 -19.29 37.71
C THR A 21 -12.90 -18.77 36.29
N ILE A 22 -13.13 -17.46 36.16
CA ILE A 22 -12.83 -16.75 34.93
C ILE A 22 -11.33 -16.97 34.77
N VAL A 23 -10.97 -17.98 34.00
CA VAL A 23 -9.63 -18.08 33.43
C VAL A 23 -9.57 -16.86 32.52
N ALA A 24 -9.12 -15.74 33.09
CA ALA A 24 -8.70 -14.60 32.32
C ALA A 24 -7.61 -15.16 31.43
N THR A 25 -7.98 -15.52 30.21
CA THR A 25 -7.03 -15.75 29.14
C THR A 25 -6.21 -14.47 29.13
N PRO A 26 -4.91 -14.51 29.44
CA PRO A 26 -4.11 -13.33 29.22
C PRO A 26 -4.33 -13.02 27.74
N ALA A 27 -4.93 -11.87 27.46
CA ALA A 27 -4.91 -11.31 26.14
C ALA A 27 -3.43 -11.13 25.83
N PHE A 28 -2.84 -12.13 25.18
CA PHE A 28 -1.55 -12.00 24.54
C PHE A 28 -1.75 -10.84 23.58
N SER A 29 -1.26 -9.68 23.99
CA SER A 29 -0.94 -8.58 23.12
C SER A 29 -0.20 -9.17 21.94
N GLN A 30 -0.89 -9.24 20.79
CA GLN A 30 -0.25 -9.65 19.56
C GLN A 30 0.90 -8.69 19.31
N LEU A 31 2.10 -9.23 19.45
CA LEU A 31 3.38 -8.58 19.25
C LEU A 31 3.47 -7.87 17.89
N ASN A 32 4.11 -6.69 17.93
CA ASN A 32 4.77 -5.97 16.85
C ASN A 32 3.92 -5.32 15.75
N SER A 33 3.22 -4.22 16.09
CA SER A 33 2.83 -3.21 15.09
C SER A 33 3.92 -2.15 14.83
N GLU A 34 5.03 -2.16 15.57
CA GLU A 34 5.76 -0.91 15.88
C GLU A 34 6.89 -0.49 14.93
N ASN A 35 7.24 -1.24 13.88
CA ASN A 35 8.37 -0.86 12.99
C ASN A 35 8.12 -1.11 11.50
N LYS A 36 6.97 -0.70 10.98
CA LYS A 36 6.65 -0.86 9.55
C LYS A 36 6.24 0.43 8.87
N VAL A 37 6.74 0.62 7.67
CA VAL A 37 6.21 1.61 6.73
C VAL A 37 4.84 1.12 6.29
N SER A 38 3.85 1.98 6.46
CA SER A 38 2.47 1.73 6.05
C SER A 38 2.10 2.67 4.92
N PHE A 39 1.10 2.27 4.12
CA PHE A 39 0.63 3.03 2.98
C PHE A 39 -0.87 3.23 3.12
N ARG A 40 -1.37 4.41 2.75
CA ARG A 40 -2.80 4.70 2.73
C ARG A 40 -3.13 5.66 1.59
N CYS A 41 -4.40 5.67 1.19
CA CYS A 41 -4.94 6.79 0.46
C CYS A 41 -5.35 7.88 1.46
N ASP A 42 -4.78 9.06 1.33
CA ASP A 42 -5.15 10.24 2.09
C ASP A 42 -6.11 11.09 1.25
N THR A 43 -7.35 11.20 1.71
CA THR A 43 -8.43 11.97 1.08
C THR A 43 -8.80 13.21 1.91
N SER A 44 -7.98 13.58 2.89
CA SER A 44 -8.20 14.81 3.66
C SER A 44 -7.93 16.09 2.86
N GLN A 45 -7.23 15.95 1.73
CA GLN A 45 -6.93 17.03 0.78
C GLN A 45 -7.94 17.01 -0.37
N LEU A 46 -8.04 18.15 -1.09
CA LEU A 46 -8.88 18.27 -2.29
C LEU A 46 -8.51 17.25 -3.37
N ILE A 47 -7.22 16.91 -3.47
CA ILE A 47 -6.70 15.90 -4.41
C ILE A 47 -6.27 14.69 -3.57
N PRO A 48 -6.81 13.49 -3.81
CA PRO A 48 -6.37 12.28 -3.13
C PRO A 48 -4.89 12.01 -3.34
N VAL A 49 -4.20 11.54 -2.29
CA VAL A 49 -2.77 11.24 -2.35
C VAL A 49 -2.50 9.87 -1.74
N THR A 50 -1.81 9.00 -2.46
CA THR A 50 -1.22 7.81 -1.87
C THR A 50 0.02 8.22 -1.10
N VAL A 51 0.06 7.95 0.20
CA VAL A 51 1.16 8.34 1.11
C VAL A 51 1.79 7.14 1.78
N ALA A 52 3.10 7.23 2.06
CA ALA A 52 3.83 6.36 2.97
C ALA A 52 3.95 7.03 4.34
N TYR A 53 3.80 6.28 5.43
CA TYR A 53 3.85 6.82 6.79
C TYR A 53 4.29 5.79 7.82
N ASN A 54 4.69 6.27 9.00
CA ASN A 54 4.92 5.46 10.18
C ASN A 54 3.67 5.50 11.09
N PRO A 55 2.90 4.41 11.24
CA PRO A 55 1.71 4.40 12.08
C PRO A 55 2.01 4.64 13.57
N SER A 56 3.24 4.35 14.01
CA SER A 56 3.68 4.52 15.40
C SER A 56 4.20 5.92 15.71
N ASN A 57 4.45 6.74 14.69
CA ASN A 57 4.91 8.12 14.88
C ASN A 57 3.98 9.11 14.15
N GLN A 58 2.91 9.51 14.85
CA GLN A 58 1.92 10.45 14.32
C GLN A 58 2.44 11.89 14.15
N GLN A 59 3.57 12.24 14.76
CA GLN A 59 4.20 13.55 14.59
C GLN A 59 4.98 13.66 13.29
N GLN A 60 5.38 12.53 12.70
CA GLN A 60 6.07 12.51 11.43
C GLN A 60 5.08 12.72 10.27
N GLN A 61 5.40 13.67 9.39
CA GLN A 61 4.57 13.91 8.20
C GLN A 61 4.62 12.70 7.25
N PRO A 62 3.46 12.27 6.72
CA PRO A 62 3.41 11.30 5.63
C PRO A 62 4.15 11.81 4.40
N ILE A 63 4.74 10.90 3.63
CA ILE A 63 5.44 11.21 2.39
C ILE A 63 4.54 10.85 1.21
N ASN A 64 4.31 11.82 0.34
CA ASN A 64 3.52 11.62 -0.87
C ASN A 64 4.24 10.65 -1.82
N ILE A 65 3.51 9.68 -2.36
CA ILE A 65 4.03 8.70 -3.32
C ILE A 65 3.36 8.91 -4.68
N ILE A 66 2.02 9.00 -4.68
CA ILE A 66 1.20 9.23 -5.89
C ILE A 66 0.20 10.34 -5.60
N THR A 67 0.23 11.43 -6.37
CA THR A 67 -0.77 12.50 -6.34
C THR A 67 -1.81 12.27 -7.43
N TRP A 68 -3.08 12.15 -7.06
CA TRP A 68 -4.12 11.70 -7.98
C TRP A 68 -4.82 12.84 -8.74
N LYS A 69 -4.08 13.56 -9.57
CA LYS A 69 -4.61 14.66 -10.41
C LYS A 69 -5.44 14.11 -11.57
N GLN A 70 -6.73 14.42 -11.61
CA GLN A 70 -7.69 13.85 -12.56
C GLN A 70 -7.37 14.18 -14.02
N GLU A 71 -6.82 15.37 -14.27
CA GLU A 71 -6.41 15.82 -15.60
C GLU A 71 -5.28 14.96 -16.21
N HIS A 72 -4.53 14.24 -15.38
CA HIS A 72 -3.37 13.45 -15.79
C HIS A 72 -3.55 11.94 -15.60
N ILE A 73 -4.64 11.50 -14.98
CA ILE A 73 -4.88 10.09 -14.66
C ILE A 73 -6.07 9.54 -15.46
N ASP A 74 -5.95 8.29 -15.87
CA ASP A 74 -7.06 7.51 -16.42
C ASP A 74 -7.75 6.71 -15.32
N SER A 75 -8.73 7.35 -14.66
CA SER A 75 -9.54 6.73 -13.61
C SER A 75 -10.97 7.28 -13.62
N GLN A 76 -11.94 6.39 -13.43
CA GLN A 76 -13.35 6.74 -13.23
C GLN A 76 -13.69 6.93 -11.75
N ASN A 77 -12.87 6.41 -10.83
CA ASN A 77 -13.04 6.54 -9.39
C ASN A 77 -11.66 6.65 -8.73
N ILE A 78 -11.18 7.89 -8.62
CA ILE A 78 -9.84 8.20 -8.14
C ILE A 78 -9.61 7.70 -6.70
N GLU A 79 -10.59 7.87 -5.81
CA GLU A 79 -10.42 7.43 -4.42
C GLU A 79 -10.27 5.91 -4.31
N LEU A 80 -11.06 5.16 -5.08
CA LEU A 80 -10.97 3.71 -5.09
C LEU A 80 -9.62 3.25 -5.64
N ASP A 81 -9.15 3.84 -6.74
CA ASP A 81 -7.87 3.48 -7.34
C ASP A 81 -6.68 3.91 -6.46
N CYS A 82 -6.80 5.04 -5.76
CA CYS A 82 -5.86 5.48 -4.73
C CYS A 82 -5.75 4.49 -3.57
N LYS A 83 -6.88 3.95 -3.09
CA LYS A 83 -6.90 2.89 -2.06
C LYS A 83 -6.24 1.61 -2.58
N LYS A 84 -6.58 1.16 -3.78
CA LYS A 84 -5.95 -0.01 -4.41
C LYS A 84 -4.44 0.15 -4.58
N ALA A 85 -3.96 1.34 -4.96
CA ALA A 85 -2.54 1.61 -5.07
C ALA A 85 -1.83 1.53 -3.71
N ALA A 86 -2.43 2.11 -2.66
CA ALA A 86 -1.92 2.00 -1.30
C ALA A 86 -1.88 0.54 -0.81
N GLU A 87 -2.91 -0.24 -1.09
CA GLU A 87 -2.97 -1.68 -0.78
C GLU A 87 -1.90 -2.46 -1.54
N THR A 88 -1.71 -2.17 -2.82
CA THR A 88 -0.69 -2.80 -3.67
C THR A 88 0.71 -2.52 -3.13
N LEU A 89 1.00 -1.24 -2.82
CA LEU A 89 2.25 -0.85 -2.16
C LEU A 89 2.39 -1.57 -0.81
N GLY A 90 1.39 -1.53 0.07
CA GLY A 90 1.45 -2.15 1.38
C GLY A 90 1.66 -3.67 1.33
N LYS A 91 0.96 -4.37 0.44
CA LYS A 91 1.08 -5.82 0.25
C LYS A 91 2.48 -6.21 -0.21
N ARG A 92 3.02 -5.48 -1.18
CA ARG A 92 4.36 -5.77 -1.73
C ARG A 92 5.44 -5.30 -0.77
N PHE A 93 5.34 -4.08 -0.24
CA PHE A 93 6.27 -3.46 0.71
C PHE A 93 6.52 -4.29 1.97
N ASN A 94 5.44 -4.86 2.51
CA ASN A 94 5.49 -5.63 3.75
C ASN A 94 5.62 -7.15 3.52
N SER A 95 5.63 -7.63 2.29
CA SER A 95 5.95 -9.04 2.06
C SER A 95 7.43 -9.27 2.38
N LYS A 96 7.76 -10.47 2.87
CA LYS A 96 9.17 -10.90 3.05
C LYS A 96 9.94 -10.99 1.72
N GLU A 97 9.27 -10.71 0.61
CA GLU A 97 9.78 -10.83 -0.76
C GLU A 97 10.43 -9.55 -1.29
N LEU A 98 10.34 -8.45 -0.55
CA LEU A 98 11.22 -7.30 -0.75
C LEU A 98 12.50 -7.50 0.04
N SER A 99 13.49 -8.17 -0.58
CA SER A 99 14.86 -7.79 -0.28
C SER A 99 15.08 -6.35 -0.74
N GLU A 100 16.10 -5.68 -0.19
CA GLU A 100 16.41 -4.26 -0.43
C GLU A 100 16.56 -3.89 -1.92
N THR A 101 16.67 -4.89 -2.80
CA THR A 101 17.01 -4.76 -4.22
C THR A 101 15.98 -5.32 -5.21
N ASP A 102 14.85 -5.87 -4.75
CA ASP A 102 14.04 -6.80 -5.57
C ASP A 102 12.96 -6.17 -6.43
N TYR A 103 12.62 -4.89 -6.23
CA TYR A 103 11.52 -4.26 -6.97
C TYR A 103 11.94 -2.98 -7.69
N SER A 104 11.27 -2.73 -8.81
CA SER A 104 11.36 -1.53 -9.62
C SER A 104 9.96 -1.04 -9.95
N LEU A 105 9.86 0.24 -10.28
CA LEU A 105 8.69 0.74 -10.98
C LEU A 105 8.73 0.14 -12.40
N GLY A 106 7.64 -0.43 -12.89
CA GLY A 106 7.49 -0.78 -14.30
C GLY A 106 6.59 0.25 -14.95
N VAL A 107 7.01 0.86 -16.06
CA VAL A 107 6.19 1.79 -16.83
C VAL A 107 6.00 1.22 -18.22
N GLU A 108 4.78 0.78 -18.54
CA GLU A 108 4.40 0.31 -19.86
C GLU A 108 3.55 1.35 -20.57
N THR A 109 4.07 1.91 -21.66
CA THR A 109 3.43 2.97 -22.43
C THR A 109 2.79 2.41 -23.69
N LYS A 110 1.49 2.68 -23.89
CA LYS A 110 0.73 2.31 -25.08
C LYS A 110 0.16 3.55 -25.78
N LEU A 111 0.03 3.46 -27.11
CA LEU A 111 -0.68 4.47 -27.90
C LEU A 111 -2.18 4.35 -27.64
N LEU A 112 -2.87 5.49 -27.57
CA LEU A 112 -4.32 5.52 -27.68
C LEU A 112 -4.65 5.60 -29.18
N ASP A 113 -5.34 4.58 -29.71
CA ASP A 113 -5.43 4.25 -31.14
C ASP A 113 -6.19 5.26 -32.04
N ASP A 114 -6.52 6.46 -31.56
CA ASP A 114 -7.51 7.31 -32.24
C ASP A 114 -7.15 8.80 -32.34
N THR A 115 -5.86 9.13 -32.46
CA THR A 115 -5.47 10.53 -32.64
C THR A 115 -4.61 10.73 -33.89
N ASN A 116 -5.26 11.24 -34.93
CA ASN A 116 -4.65 11.87 -36.11
C ASN A 116 -4.06 13.26 -35.78
N SER A 117 -3.87 13.58 -34.50
CA SER A 117 -3.26 14.83 -34.03
C SER A 117 -1.73 14.71 -34.01
N GLN A 118 -1.05 15.84 -34.20
CA GLN A 118 0.40 15.93 -34.01
C GLN A 118 0.82 15.62 -32.56
N ASP A 119 -0.11 15.77 -31.62
CA ASP A 119 0.03 15.47 -30.19
C ASP A 119 -0.66 14.14 -29.85
N LYS A 120 -0.06 13.02 -30.28
CA LYS A 120 -0.57 11.69 -29.94
C LYS A 120 -0.53 11.48 -28.43
N MET A 121 -1.69 11.20 -27.85
CA MET A 121 -1.79 10.86 -26.44
C MET A 121 -1.36 9.41 -26.22
N THR A 122 -0.62 9.19 -25.15
CA THR A 122 -0.21 7.88 -24.67
C THR A 122 -0.80 7.62 -23.31
N LEU A 123 -0.98 6.33 -23.02
CA LEU A 123 -1.36 5.88 -21.71
C LEU A 123 -0.26 5.01 -21.13
N SER A 124 0.34 5.53 -20.06
CA SER A 124 1.42 4.87 -19.35
C SER A 124 0.86 4.18 -18.11
N THR A 125 0.92 2.85 -18.10
CA THR A 125 0.57 2.05 -16.92
C THR A 125 1.81 1.94 -16.06
N VAL A 126 1.68 2.33 -14.79
CA VAL A 126 2.74 2.27 -13.79
C VAL A 126 2.45 1.13 -12.84
N CYS A 127 3.41 0.24 -12.63
CA CYS A 127 3.29 -0.94 -11.76
C CYS A 127 4.46 -1.05 -10.78
N LEU A 128 4.25 -1.79 -9.70
CA LEU A 128 5.33 -2.25 -8.81
C LEU A 128 5.72 -3.69 -9.19
N LEU A 129 6.87 -3.87 -9.83
CA LEU A 129 7.31 -5.15 -10.38
C LEU A 129 8.58 -5.65 -9.70
N ARG A 130 8.76 -6.98 -9.63
CA ARG A 130 10.07 -7.54 -9.30
C ARG A 130 11.07 -7.20 -10.41
N ARG A 131 12.30 -6.86 -10.03
CA ARG A 131 13.33 -6.36 -10.93
C ARG A 131 13.57 -7.36 -12.07
N SER A 132 13.59 -6.82 -13.31
CA SER A 132 13.79 -7.53 -14.59
C SER A 132 12.86 -8.72 -14.86
N GLY A 133 11.77 -8.48 -15.62
CA GLY A 133 11.01 -9.57 -16.27
C GLY A 133 9.48 -9.49 -16.15
N GLY A 134 8.92 -8.50 -15.45
CA GLY A 134 7.47 -8.32 -15.34
C GLY A 134 6.89 -7.44 -16.46
N ILE A 135 5.69 -7.79 -16.94
CA ILE A 135 4.87 -6.93 -17.80
C ILE A 135 3.94 -6.10 -16.91
N CYS A 136 3.76 -4.81 -17.22
CA CYS A 136 2.86 -3.95 -16.48
C CYS A 136 1.47 -3.97 -17.12
N GLN A 137 0.72 -5.03 -16.79
CA GLN A 137 -0.61 -5.23 -17.35
C GLN A 137 -1.60 -4.18 -16.81
N PRO A 138 -2.37 -3.51 -17.69
CA PRO A 138 -3.50 -2.70 -17.27
C PRO A 138 -4.48 -3.54 -16.43
N ASN A 139 -4.94 -2.96 -15.33
CA ASN A 139 -5.82 -3.59 -14.32
C ASN A 139 -5.22 -4.84 -13.66
N GLY A 140 -3.90 -5.05 -13.77
CA GLY A 140 -3.20 -6.14 -13.09
C GLY A 140 -3.01 -5.88 -11.59
N SER A 141 -2.77 -6.93 -10.82
CA SER A 141 -2.58 -6.88 -9.35
C SER A 141 -1.38 -6.07 -8.86
N ASN A 142 -0.52 -5.62 -9.77
CA ASN A 142 0.66 -4.81 -9.49
C ASN A 142 0.53 -3.38 -10.02
N GLN A 143 -0.58 -3.02 -10.66
CA GLN A 143 -0.81 -1.67 -11.16
C GLN A 143 -0.93 -0.70 -9.98
N LEU A 144 -0.21 0.42 -10.08
CA LEU A 144 -0.29 1.54 -9.17
C LEU A 144 -1.17 2.66 -9.74
N VAL A 145 -0.91 3.08 -10.98
CA VAL A 145 -1.63 4.20 -11.61
C VAL A 145 -1.53 4.11 -13.14
N ARG A 146 -2.48 4.72 -13.85
CA ARG A 146 -2.44 4.91 -15.32
C ARG A 146 -2.40 6.41 -15.62
N ILE A 147 -1.34 6.86 -16.27
CA ILE A 147 -1.02 8.27 -16.49
C ILE A 147 -1.17 8.61 -17.98
N LYS A 148 -1.91 9.66 -18.27
CA LYS A 148 -2.08 10.24 -19.61
C LYS A 148 -0.88 11.13 -19.91
N THR A 149 -0.17 10.86 -21.00
CA THR A 149 1.04 11.59 -21.41
C THR A 149 1.05 11.93 -22.89
N LEU A 150 1.93 12.84 -23.31
CA LEU A 150 2.10 13.25 -24.71
C LEU A 150 3.28 12.51 -25.33
N LEU A 151 3.05 11.76 -26.42
CA LEU A 151 4.09 10.95 -27.07
C LEU A 151 5.27 11.80 -27.56
N ASN A 152 4.98 12.95 -28.18
CA ASN A 152 5.96 13.76 -28.89
C ASN A 152 6.53 14.93 -28.05
N ASN A 153 6.22 14.98 -26.75
CA ASN A 153 6.67 16.05 -25.86
C ASN A 153 7.26 15.46 -24.57
N GLU A 154 8.58 15.17 -24.60
CA GLU A 154 9.29 14.59 -23.45
C GLU A 154 9.22 15.46 -22.21
N GLU A 155 9.42 16.77 -22.36
CA GLU A 155 9.45 17.69 -21.24
C GLU A 155 8.09 17.74 -20.54
N ALA A 156 7.00 17.83 -21.31
CA ALA A 156 5.65 17.78 -20.76
C ALA A 156 5.36 16.44 -20.09
N SER A 157 5.73 15.32 -20.72
CA SER A 157 5.53 13.99 -20.14
C SER A 157 6.32 13.81 -18.85
N ALA A 158 7.60 14.21 -18.80
CA ALA A 158 8.42 14.16 -17.59
C ALA A 158 7.84 15.05 -16.46
N LYS A 159 7.33 16.24 -16.82
CA LYS A 159 6.61 17.12 -15.89
C LYS A 159 5.34 16.45 -15.35
N THR A 160 4.54 15.81 -16.21
CA THR A 160 3.33 15.07 -15.80
C THR A 160 3.70 13.91 -14.87
N PHE A 161 4.69 13.09 -15.22
CA PHE A 161 5.13 11.99 -14.36
C PHE A 161 5.60 12.49 -13.00
N SER A 162 6.41 13.57 -12.96
CA SER A 162 6.90 14.14 -11.70
C SER A 162 5.80 14.83 -10.88
N ALA A 163 4.74 15.28 -11.53
CA ALA A 163 3.55 15.83 -10.87
C ALA A 163 2.63 14.76 -10.27
N ILE A 164 2.75 13.50 -10.71
CA ILE A 164 1.94 12.37 -10.26
C ILE A 164 2.74 11.46 -9.33
N ILE A 165 3.95 11.07 -9.67
CA ILE A 165 4.80 10.19 -8.87
C ILE A 165 5.91 11.01 -8.23
N ASN A 166 6.04 10.92 -6.91
CA ASN A 166 7.07 11.66 -6.19
C ASN A 166 8.47 11.20 -6.62
N PRO A 167 9.39 12.11 -7.00
CA PRO A 167 10.77 11.76 -7.34
C PRO A 167 11.55 11.11 -6.17
N ASP A 168 11.17 11.37 -4.93
CA ASP A 168 11.74 10.70 -3.75
C ASP A 168 11.33 9.22 -3.66
N PHE A 169 10.27 8.82 -4.37
CA PHE A 169 9.87 7.42 -4.48
C PHE A 169 10.56 6.69 -5.64
N ALA A 170 10.59 7.30 -6.82
CA ALA A 170 11.15 6.70 -8.03
C ALA A 170 11.91 7.71 -8.89
N GLU A 171 13.06 7.31 -9.42
CA GLU A 171 13.88 8.17 -10.29
C GLU A 171 13.35 8.15 -11.73
N LEU A 172 12.27 8.91 -11.97
CA LEU A 172 11.60 8.96 -13.27
C LEU A 172 12.27 9.92 -14.27
N GLY A 173 13.02 10.93 -13.78
CA GLY A 173 13.57 12.03 -14.59
C GLY A 173 14.65 11.66 -15.61
N ARG A 174 15.04 10.38 -15.70
CA ARG A 174 15.99 9.86 -16.70
C ARG A 174 15.47 8.65 -17.49
N ALA A 175 14.27 8.17 -17.20
CA ALA A 175 13.70 7.05 -17.92
C ALA A 175 13.30 7.51 -19.33
N ASN A 176 13.67 6.75 -20.36
CA ASN A 176 13.26 7.02 -21.74
C ASN A 176 11.78 6.66 -21.91
N LEU A 177 10.91 7.50 -21.35
CA LEU A 177 9.45 7.35 -21.36
C LEU A 177 8.85 7.62 -22.76
N ARG A 178 9.69 7.94 -23.77
CA ARG A 178 9.29 8.19 -25.16
C ARG A 178 8.88 6.92 -25.91
N THR A 179 9.37 5.76 -25.49
CA THR A 179 9.29 4.55 -26.31
C THR A 179 8.11 3.71 -25.85
N VAL A 180 7.21 3.38 -26.79
CA VAL A 180 6.23 2.30 -26.58
C VAL A 180 6.99 1.06 -26.15
N GLY A 181 6.64 0.51 -25.00
CA GLY A 181 7.44 -0.53 -24.35
C GLY A 181 7.48 -0.34 -22.85
N VAL A 182 8.37 -1.10 -22.20
CA VAL A 182 8.48 -1.14 -20.74
C VAL A 182 9.80 -0.53 -20.29
N THR A 183 9.74 0.47 -19.42
CA THR A 183 10.91 0.97 -18.68
C THR A 183 10.83 0.53 -17.22
N TYR A 184 11.99 0.38 -16.57
CA TYR A 184 12.07 -0.08 -15.19
C TYR A 184 12.81 0.91 -14.27
N PRO A 185 12.24 2.10 -13.98
CA PRO A 185 12.86 3.05 -13.06
C PRO A 185 13.13 2.42 -11.69
N PRO A 186 14.32 2.65 -11.10
CA PRO A 186 14.60 2.21 -9.75
C PRO A 186 13.72 2.98 -8.76
N ILE A 187 13.26 2.29 -7.73
CA ILE A 187 12.59 2.89 -6.58
C ILE A 187 13.53 2.88 -5.38
N LYS A 188 13.29 3.74 -4.38
CA LYS A 188 14.06 3.70 -3.14
C LYS A 188 13.80 2.39 -2.38
N SER A 189 14.87 1.82 -1.84
CA SER A 189 14.82 0.53 -1.14
C SER A 189 14.02 0.60 0.16
N ARG A 190 13.60 -0.57 0.67
CA ARG A 190 12.94 -0.66 1.97
C ARG A 190 13.76 -0.02 3.10
N THR A 191 15.08 -0.16 3.05
CA THR A 191 15.99 0.37 4.06
C THR A 191 16.10 1.89 4.02
N PHE A 192 16.01 2.49 2.84
CA PHE A 192 15.85 3.94 2.72
C PHE A 192 14.61 4.42 3.49
N TRP A 193 13.46 3.82 3.23
CA TRP A 193 12.21 4.21 3.88
C TRP A 193 12.22 3.95 5.38
N LYS A 194 12.74 2.80 5.83
CA LYS A 194 12.92 2.54 7.27
C LYS A 194 13.75 3.63 7.94
N ARG A 195 14.91 3.98 7.36
CA ARG A 195 15.79 5.03 7.88
C ARG A 195 15.09 6.39 7.91
N LEU A 196 14.37 6.73 6.86
CA LEU A 196 13.62 7.99 6.73
C LEU A 196 12.52 8.10 7.81
N PHE A 197 11.87 6.98 8.14
CA PHE A 197 10.86 6.90 9.19
C PHE A 197 11.41 6.58 10.60
N GLY A 198 12.73 6.55 10.77
CA GLY A 198 13.38 6.24 12.06
C GLY A 198 13.16 4.82 12.56
N LEU A 199 12.80 3.90 11.67
CA LEU A 199 12.52 2.48 11.97
C LEU A 199 13.82 1.67 11.98
N ARG A 200 13.91 0.70 12.89
CA ARG A 200 14.99 -0.30 12.97
C ARG A 200 14.57 -1.59 12.25
#